data_AF-A0A1Z2XSQ3-F1
#
_entry.id   AF-A0A1Z2XSQ3-F1
#
_cell.length_a   1.000
_cell.length_b   1.000
_cell.length_c   1.000
_cell.angle_alpha   90.00
_cell.angle_beta   90.00
_cell.angle_gamma   90.00
#
_symmetry.space_group_name_H-M   'P 1'
#
loop_
_entity.id
_entity.type
_entity.pdbx_description
1 polymer ?
#
loop_
_entity_poly.entity_id
_entity_poly.type
_entity_poly.pdbx_seq_one_letter_code
_entity_poly.pdbx_strand_id
1 'polypeptide(L)'
;MKDKTVVAEGLAAYTIERRFAWERHRPDGAPPWDALRTTWARVVLGEMDDVNGEQSSLLELYNQRLKEAEGIFAAEPAPLKLQSDTIQGLSDYVSALSHRAGDSRHQIYAVRELLDDMGSHLPWTGSADMQGKTIDKANWELRRMTARQPIRFTLLLLGWETGPAGSTFLPGCVTQADEIMSSDFFDDMLWRYGDYEKWPALCTVYTGGGRGHYLYDADEFDVGIMNEAGDDFLKEPGIVWLGGPYEVEITCGPEMTMQ
;
A
#
# COMPACT_ATOMS: atom_id res chain seq x y z
N MET A 1 -7.33 9.75 21.68
CA MET A 1 -6.41 10.52 20.84
C MET A 1 -6.32 11.93 21.38
N LYS A 2 -5.14 12.35 21.85
CA LYS A 2 -4.94 13.70 22.41
C LYS A 2 -4.65 14.66 21.26
N ASP A 3 -5.64 15.48 20.94
CA ASP A 3 -5.60 16.60 19.98
C ASP A 3 -5.33 16.24 18.50
N LYS A 4 -6.41 16.01 17.75
CA LYS A 4 -6.36 15.78 16.29
C LYS A 4 -5.83 16.99 15.51
N THR A 5 -6.00 18.19 16.06
CA THR A 5 -5.59 19.46 15.44
C THR A 5 -4.08 19.51 15.28
N VAL A 6 -3.33 18.98 16.26
CA VAL A 6 -1.87 18.85 16.20
C VAL A 6 -1.44 18.00 15.01
N VAL A 7 -2.18 16.92 14.71
CA VAL A 7 -1.88 16.06 13.55
C VAL A 7 -2.08 16.84 12.25
N ALA A 8 -3.16 17.61 12.13
CA ALA A 8 -3.41 18.44 10.95
C ALA A 8 -2.32 19.51 10.75
N GLU A 9 -1.93 20.22 11.82
CA GLU A 9 -0.86 21.22 11.76
C GLU A 9 0.49 20.59 11.39
N GLY A 10 0.82 19.44 11.99
CA GLY A 10 2.06 18.74 11.72
C GLY A 10 2.12 18.18 10.30
N LEU A 11 1.04 17.58 9.79
CA LEU A 11 0.97 17.13 8.40
C LEU A 11 1.12 18.30 7.42
N ALA A 12 0.54 19.45 7.72
CA ALA A 12 0.71 20.65 6.91
C ALA A 12 2.17 21.13 6.94
N ALA A 13 2.77 21.26 8.11
CA ALA A 13 4.17 21.67 8.26
C ALA A 13 5.12 20.72 7.52
N TYR A 14 4.93 19.41 7.67
CA TYR A 14 5.68 18.39 6.95
C TYR A 14 5.55 18.53 5.42
N THR A 15 4.31 18.68 4.93
CA THR A 15 4.05 18.83 3.49
C THR A 15 4.76 20.08 2.94
N ILE A 16 4.68 21.20 3.68
CA ILE A 16 5.33 22.46 3.30
C ILE A 16 6.85 22.31 3.30
N GLU A 17 7.45 21.75 4.35
CA GLU A 17 8.89 21.48 4.43
C GLU A 17 9.38 20.69 3.23
N ARG A 18 8.63 19.63 2.87
CA ARG A 18 9.10 18.70 1.85
C ARG A 18 9.01 19.25 0.43
N ARG A 19 8.14 20.23 0.17
CA ARG A 19 8.12 20.99 -1.11
C ARG A 19 9.46 21.68 -1.42
N PHE A 20 10.23 22.04 -0.39
CA PHE A 20 11.53 22.71 -0.55
C PHE A 20 12.72 21.77 -0.37
N ALA A 21 12.48 20.47 -0.16
CA ALA A 21 13.52 19.48 0.07
C ALA A 21 13.77 18.61 -1.18
N TRP A 22 14.87 17.86 -1.17
CA TRP A 22 15.07 16.80 -2.14
C TRP A 22 14.10 15.64 -1.90
N GLU A 23 13.47 15.21 -3.00
CA GLU A 23 12.54 14.10 -3.07
C GLU A 23 13.27 12.77 -3.29
N ARG A 24 12.64 11.67 -2.88
CA ARG A 24 13.10 10.31 -3.21
C ARG A 24 12.98 10.06 -4.72
N HIS A 25 13.76 9.08 -5.22
CA HIS A 25 13.57 8.58 -6.58
C HIS A 25 12.13 8.13 -6.78
N ARG A 26 11.56 8.51 -7.93
CA ARG A 26 10.18 8.23 -8.30
C ARG A 26 10.19 7.31 -9.53
N PRO A 27 9.43 6.20 -9.53
CA PRO A 27 9.22 5.41 -10.74
C PRO A 27 8.64 6.24 -11.88
N ASP A 28 8.96 5.88 -13.12
CA ASP A 28 8.43 6.56 -14.30
C ASP A 28 6.90 6.40 -14.38
N GLY A 29 6.20 7.49 -14.68
CA GLY A 29 4.72 7.52 -14.74
C GLY A 29 4.00 7.71 -13.41
N ALA A 30 4.67 7.58 -12.25
CA ALA A 30 4.02 7.78 -10.96
C ALA A 30 3.66 9.26 -10.70
N PRO A 31 2.56 9.54 -9.95
CA PRO A 31 2.22 10.90 -9.56
C PRO A 31 3.37 11.59 -8.80
N PRO A 32 3.48 12.93 -8.84
CA PRO A 32 4.45 13.66 -8.03
C PRO A 32 4.28 13.36 -6.54
N TRP A 33 5.38 13.26 -5.80
CA TRP A 33 5.37 12.99 -4.36
C TRP A 33 4.50 13.97 -3.56
N ASP A 34 4.50 15.26 -3.93
CA ASP A 34 3.62 16.27 -3.31
C ASP A 34 2.13 15.94 -3.47
N ALA A 35 1.73 15.42 -4.64
CA ALA A 35 0.35 15.03 -4.90
C ALA A 35 -0.03 13.77 -4.11
N LEU A 36 0.87 12.80 -4.00
CA LEU A 36 0.67 11.58 -3.19
C LEU A 36 0.55 11.93 -1.70
N ARG A 37 1.48 12.70 -1.15
CA ARG A 37 1.43 13.19 0.25
C ARG A 37 0.12 13.91 0.55
N THR A 38 -0.28 14.82 -0.34
CA THR A 38 -1.54 15.55 -0.19
C THR A 38 -2.72 14.58 -0.21
N THR A 39 -2.72 13.58 -1.09
CA THR A 39 -3.77 12.56 -1.16
C THR A 39 -3.86 11.76 0.14
N TRP A 40 -2.73 11.27 0.65
CA TRP A 40 -2.70 10.52 1.92
C TRP A 40 -3.13 11.38 3.11
N ALA A 41 -2.64 12.62 3.21
CA ALA A 41 -3.03 13.53 4.27
C ALA A 41 -4.54 13.81 4.25
N ARG A 42 -5.13 13.95 3.06
CA ARG A 42 -6.59 14.11 2.90
C ARG A 42 -7.37 12.88 3.34
N VAL A 43 -6.93 11.68 2.98
CA VAL A 43 -7.55 10.41 3.42
C VAL A 43 -7.52 10.30 4.94
N VAL A 44 -6.37 10.62 5.55
CA VAL A 44 -6.21 10.58 7.00
C VAL A 44 -7.10 11.62 7.68
N LEU A 45 -6.97 12.90 7.32
CA LEU A 45 -7.66 13.99 8.02
C LEU A 45 -9.17 14.06 7.75
N GLY A 46 -9.61 13.62 6.57
CA GLY A 46 -11.04 13.58 6.22
C GLY A 46 -11.83 12.66 7.14
N GLU A 47 -11.28 11.48 7.44
CA GLU A 47 -11.93 10.45 8.24
C GLU A 47 -11.51 10.48 9.71
N MET A 48 -10.41 11.15 10.05
CA MET A 48 -9.96 11.27 11.44
C MET A 48 -10.93 12.08 12.29
N ASP A 49 -11.65 13.03 11.69
CA ASP A 49 -12.64 13.82 12.41
C ASP A 49 -14.06 13.24 12.39
N ASP A 50 -14.36 12.30 11.48
CA ASP A 50 -15.65 11.61 11.27
C ASP A 50 -16.87 12.30 11.90
N VAL A 51 -17.18 13.50 11.40
CA VAL A 51 -18.38 14.25 11.76
C VAL A 51 -19.40 14.10 10.63
N ASN A 52 -20.16 13.00 10.62
CA ASN A 52 -21.43 12.83 9.88
C ASN A 52 -21.49 13.34 8.41
N GLY A 53 -20.39 13.29 7.66
CA GLY A 53 -20.35 13.75 6.26
C GLY A 53 -20.23 15.26 6.06
N GLU A 54 -19.93 16.03 7.11
CA GLU A 54 -19.48 17.42 6.98
C GLU A 54 -17.98 17.48 6.59
N GLN A 55 -17.57 18.57 5.97
CA GLN A 55 -16.17 18.77 5.59
C GLN A 55 -15.32 18.86 6.86
N SER A 56 -14.34 17.95 6.98
CA SER A 56 -13.49 17.83 8.18
C SER A 56 -12.78 19.14 8.50
N SER A 57 -12.99 19.65 9.71
CA SER A 57 -12.34 20.86 10.23
C SER A 57 -10.80 20.77 10.18
N LEU A 58 -10.28 19.55 10.34
CA LEU A 58 -8.85 19.24 10.23
C LEU A 58 -8.34 19.39 8.80
N LEU A 59 -9.14 18.94 7.83
CA LEU A 59 -8.81 19.07 6.43
C LEU A 59 -8.86 20.55 5.98
N GLU A 60 -9.81 21.33 6.49
CA GLU A 60 -9.85 22.78 6.26
C GLU A 60 -8.60 23.47 6.80
N LEU A 61 -8.21 23.16 8.04
CA LEU A 61 -6.99 23.69 8.65
C LEU A 61 -5.75 23.33 7.81
N TYR A 62 -5.63 22.07 7.39
CA TYR A 62 -4.53 21.61 6.54
C TYR A 62 -4.47 22.41 5.22
N ASN A 63 -5.58 22.52 4.50
CA ASN A 63 -5.63 23.25 3.23
C ASN A 63 -5.33 24.74 3.42
N GLN A 64 -5.80 25.34 4.51
CA GLN A 64 -5.53 26.74 4.83
C GLN A 64 -4.03 26.99 5.04
N ARG A 65 -3.34 26.12 5.79
CA ARG A 65 -1.88 26.20 5.99
C ARG A 65 -1.11 26.04 4.67
N LEU A 66 -1.52 25.10 3.81
CA LEU A 66 -0.89 24.93 2.49
C LEU A 66 -1.04 26.18 1.62
N LYS A 67 -2.20 26.83 1.67
CA LYS A 67 -2.50 28.05 0.93
C LYS A 67 -1.68 29.24 1.44
N GLU A 68 -1.54 29.38 2.75
CA GLU A 68 -0.68 30.40 3.36
C GLU A 68 0.78 30.25 2.93
N ALA A 69 1.22 29.03 2.64
CA ALA A 69 2.58 28.73 2.23
C ALA A 69 2.88 28.98 0.73
N GLU A 70 1.88 29.23 -0.13
CA GLU A 70 2.08 29.42 -1.57
C GLU A 70 2.99 30.61 -1.92
N GLY A 71 3.07 31.61 -1.03
CA GLY A 71 3.91 32.80 -1.22
C GLY A 71 5.27 32.75 -0.53
N ILE A 72 5.65 31.63 0.08
CA ILE A 72 6.85 31.53 0.92
C ILE A 72 8.03 30.98 0.11
N PHE A 73 9.23 31.52 0.34
CA PHE A 73 10.45 31.15 -0.38
C PHE A 73 11.25 30.01 0.27
N ALA A 74 11.01 29.73 1.55
CA ALA A 74 11.64 28.65 2.30
C ALA A 74 10.74 28.23 3.47
N ALA A 75 10.67 26.92 3.74
CA ALA A 75 9.95 26.41 4.90
C ALA A 75 10.75 26.61 6.19
N GLU A 76 10.07 27.04 7.25
CA GLU A 76 10.59 26.93 8.61
C GLU A 76 10.46 25.48 9.09
N PRO A 77 11.52 24.86 9.64
CA PRO A 77 11.43 23.51 10.19
C PRO A 77 10.41 23.43 11.32
N ALA A 78 9.56 22.41 11.29
CA ALA A 78 8.58 22.14 12.33
C ALA A 78 9.28 21.94 13.68
N PRO A 79 8.76 22.52 14.77
CA PRO A 79 9.27 22.27 16.11
C PRO A 79 9.30 20.76 16.41
N LEU A 80 10.37 20.27 17.04
CA LEU A 80 10.53 18.84 17.38
C LEU A 80 9.33 18.27 18.16
N LYS A 81 8.71 19.10 19.00
CA LYS A 81 7.51 18.74 19.76
C LYS A 81 6.32 18.46 18.83
N LEU A 82 6.10 19.32 17.84
CA LEU A 82 5.05 19.15 16.83
C LEU A 82 5.28 17.87 16.01
N GLN A 83 6.52 17.63 15.58
CA GLN A 83 6.86 16.41 14.84
C GLN A 83 6.55 15.14 15.64
N SER A 84 7.03 15.07 16.88
CA SER A 84 6.82 13.90 17.76
C SER A 84 5.34 13.70 18.09
N ASP A 85 4.61 14.77 18.40
CA ASP A 85 3.18 14.69 18.71
C ASP A 85 2.35 14.29 17.47
N THR A 86 2.78 14.69 16.26
CA THR A 86 2.15 14.26 15.00
C THR A 86 2.31 12.76 14.77
N ILE A 87 3.52 12.24 14.92
CA ILE A 87 3.83 10.81 14.76
C ILE A 87 3.07 9.98 15.80
N GLN A 88 3.03 10.44 17.05
CA GLN A 88 2.22 9.80 18.10
C GLN A 88 0.72 9.83 17.75
N GLY A 89 0.21 10.95 17.24
CA GLY A 89 -1.18 11.07 16.82
C GLY A 89 -1.55 10.12 15.66
N LEU A 90 -0.66 9.96 14.68
CA LEU A 90 -0.82 8.96 13.61
C LEU A 90 -0.80 7.53 14.15
N SER A 91 0.07 7.23 15.12
CA SER A 91 0.13 5.93 15.79
C SER A 91 -1.13 5.60 16.59
N ASP A 92 -1.64 6.59 17.33
CA ASP A 92 -2.93 6.52 18.04
C ASP A 92 -4.07 6.28 17.06
N TYR A 93 -4.03 6.92 15.88
CA TYR A 93 -5.05 6.79 14.86
C TYR A 93 -5.07 5.39 14.22
N VAL A 94 -3.92 4.84 13.84
CA VAL A 94 -3.82 3.43 13.37
C VAL A 94 -4.38 2.50 14.44
N SER A 95 -4.04 2.72 15.71
CA SER A 95 -4.57 1.93 16.82
C SER A 95 -6.10 2.03 16.95
N ALA A 96 -6.68 3.19 16.70
CA ALA A 96 -8.13 3.37 16.71
C ALA A 96 -8.79 2.66 15.51
N LEU A 97 -8.21 2.77 14.31
CA LEU A 97 -8.70 2.13 13.09
C LEU A 97 -8.69 0.60 13.19
N SER A 98 -7.66 0.00 13.81
CA SER A 98 -7.60 -1.45 14.10
C SER A 98 -8.81 -1.99 14.87
N HIS A 99 -9.47 -1.14 15.66
CA HIS A 99 -10.60 -1.51 16.50
C HIS A 99 -11.95 -1.02 15.96
N ARG A 100 -11.94 -0.19 14.90
CA ARG A 100 -13.15 0.31 14.25
C ARG A 100 -13.82 -0.81 13.45
N ALA A 101 -15.15 -0.87 13.50
CA ALA A 101 -15.90 -1.75 12.61
C ALA A 101 -15.88 -1.19 11.18
N GLY A 102 -15.74 -2.06 10.19
CA GLY A 102 -15.70 -1.68 8.77
C GLY A 102 -14.31 -1.78 8.15
N ASP A 103 -14.20 -1.35 6.90
CA ASP A 103 -12.93 -1.37 6.17
C ASP A 103 -12.19 -0.05 6.37
N SER A 104 -11.11 -0.10 7.15
CA SER A 104 -10.21 1.03 7.42
C SER A 104 -8.87 0.92 6.68
N ARG A 105 -8.74 -0.02 5.72
CA ARG A 105 -7.45 -0.34 5.11
C ARG A 105 -6.86 0.83 4.35
N HIS A 106 -7.67 1.60 3.62
CA HIS A 106 -7.19 2.78 2.90
C HIS A 106 -6.62 3.86 3.84
N GLN A 107 -7.25 4.05 5.00
CA GLN A 107 -6.76 5.01 6.01
C GLN A 107 -5.47 4.50 6.66
N ILE A 108 -5.38 3.22 7.02
CA ILE A 108 -4.17 2.62 7.58
C ILE A 108 -3.00 2.71 6.58
N TYR A 109 -3.28 2.41 5.30
CA TYR A 109 -2.30 2.52 4.22
C TYR A 109 -1.81 3.95 4.06
N ALA A 110 -2.71 4.94 4.02
CA ALA A 110 -2.33 6.35 3.93
C ALA A 110 -1.45 6.81 5.11
N VAL A 111 -1.75 6.35 6.34
CA VAL A 111 -0.89 6.66 7.51
C VAL A 111 0.50 6.03 7.36
N ARG A 112 0.58 4.76 6.96
CA ARG A 112 1.84 4.05 6.74
C ARG A 112 2.70 4.76 5.70
N GLU A 113 2.13 5.12 4.56
CA GLU A 113 2.86 5.82 3.49
C GLU A 113 3.36 7.20 3.92
N LEU A 114 2.55 7.95 4.69
CA LEU A 114 2.99 9.21 5.28
C LEU A 114 4.15 9.02 6.25
N LEU A 115 4.10 8.00 7.11
CA LEU A 115 5.16 7.72 8.08
C LEU A 115 6.44 7.25 7.38
N ASP A 116 6.33 6.46 6.32
CA ASP A 116 7.49 6.03 5.55
C ASP A 116 8.15 7.20 4.80
N ASP A 117 7.37 8.07 4.14
CA ASP A 117 7.92 9.28 3.50
C ASP A 117 8.55 10.22 4.54
N MET A 118 7.90 10.43 5.69
CA MET A 118 8.46 11.20 6.82
C MET A 118 9.78 10.61 7.29
N GLY A 119 9.91 9.29 7.34
CA GLY A 119 11.12 8.57 7.72
C GLY A 119 12.31 8.82 6.79
N SER A 120 12.11 9.24 5.53
CA SER A 120 13.24 9.72 4.70
C SER A 120 13.58 11.18 4.84
N HIS A 121 12.69 11.95 5.43
CA HIS A 121 12.95 13.36 5.59
C HIS A 121 13.75 13.55 6.88
N LEU A 122 15.08 13.71 6.75
CA LEU A 122 16.01 13.81 7.88
C LEU A 122 15.52 14.70 9.06
N PRO A 123 14.88 15.87 8.85
CA PRO A 123 14.38 16.67 9.96
C PRO A 123 13.31 15.98 10.81
N TRP A 124 12.61 14.97 10.28
CA TRP A 124 11.50 14.23 10.93
C TRP A 124 11.90 12.85 11.47
N THR A 125 13.18 12.45 11.38
CA THR A 125 13.64 11.14 11.86
C THR A 125 13.83 11.06 13.38
N GLY A 126 13.57 12.15 14.11
CA GLY A 126 13.73 12.21 15.58
C GLY A 126 12.87 11.20 16.36
N SER A 127 11.84 10.62 15.73
CA SER A 127 10.99 9.57 16.29
C SER A 127 11.02 8.28 15.45
N ALA A 128 12.13 7.97 14.78
CA ALA A 128 12.27 6.83 13.87
C ALA A 128 11.85 5.47 14.47
N ASP A 129 12.16 5.21 15.75
CA ASP A 129 11.75 3.96 16.42
C ASP A 129 10.21 3.85 16.53
N MET A 130 9.53 4.94 16.85
CA MET A 130 8.06 4.99 16.91
C MET A 130 7.43 4.92 15.53
N GLN A 131 8.02 5.60 14.54
CA GLN A 131 7.61 5.51 13.13
C GLN A 131 7.68 4.07 12.65
N GLY A 132 8.83 3.41 12.81
CA GLY A 132 9.05 2.02 12.41
C GLY A 132 8.04 1.07 13.05
N LYS A 133 7.85 1.15 14.38
CA LYS A 133 6.85 0.33 15.09
C LYS A 133 5.42 0.57 14.59
N THR A 134 5.10 1.80 14.22
CA THR A 134 3.77 2.14 13.71
C THR A 134 3.58 1.64 12.28
N ILE A 135 4.62 1.72 11.43
CA ILE A 135 4.64 1.14 10.09
C ILE A 135 4.48 -0.38 10.16
N ASP A 136 5.23 -1.06 11.03
CA ASP A 136 5.12 -2.51 11.24
C ASP A 136 3.72 -2.91 11.69
N LYS A 137 3.14 -2.14 12.61
CA LYS A 137 1.75 -2.34 13.05
C LYS A 137 0.76 -2.15 11.89
N ALA A 138 0.92 -1.09 11.10
CA ALA A 138 0.05 -0.81 9.97
C ALA A 138 0.13 -1.93 8.92
N ASN A 139 1.34 -2.39 8.57
CA ASN A 139 1.55 -3.53 7.67
C ASN A 139 0.86 -4.80 8.19
N TRP A 140 1.02 -5.09 9.49
CA TRP A 140 0.36 -6.23 10.12
C TRP A 140 -1.17 -6.14 10.05
N GLU A 141 -1.75 -4.97 10.34
CA GLU A 141 -3.21 -4.78 10.28
C GLU A 141 -3.75 -4.81 8.85
N LEU A 142 -3.07 -4.19 7.89
CA LEU A 142 -3.44 -4.25 6.47
C LEU A 142 -3.52 -5.70 6.01
N ARG A 143 -2.46 -6.47 6.28
CA ARG A 143 -2.39 -7.90 5.94
C ARG A 143 -3.56 -8.68 6.53
N ARG A 144 -3.79 -8.51 7.83
CA ARG A 144 -4.86 -9.19 8.58
C ARG A 144 -6.26 -8.78 8.14
N MET A 145 -6.48 -7.51 7.81
CA MET A 145 -7.77 -7.00 7.34
C MET A 145 -8.05 -7.47 5.92
N THR A 146 -7.05 -7.48 5.03
CA THR A 146 -7.18 -8.01 3.67
C THR A 146 -7.49 -9.50 3.68
N ALA A 147 -6.84 -10.29 4.54
CA ALA A 147 -7.14 -11.72 4.69
C ALA A 147 -8.58 -12.02 5.16
N ARG A 148 -9.26 -11.04 5.76
CA ARG A 148 -10.66 -11.14 6.20
C ARG A 148 -11.67 -10.68 5.16
N GLN A 149 -11.21 -10.06 4.08
CA GLN A 149 -12.11 -9.68 2.99
C GLN A 149 -12.61 -10.94 2.27
N PRO A 150 -13.87 -10.95 1.81
CA PRO A 150 -14.42 -12.05 1.04
C PRO A 150 -13.91 -12.02 -0.42
N ILE A 151 -12.59 -12.14 -0.58
CA ILE A 151 -11.89 -12.01 -1.86
C ILE A 151 -11.33 -13.35 -2.33
N ARG A 152 -11.19 -13.49 -3.64
CA ARG A 152 -10.57 -14.62 -4.34
C ARG A 152 -9.33 -14.13 -5.07
N PHE A 153 -8.26 -14.89 -4.96
CA PHE A 153 -6.98 -14.57 -5.57
C PHE A 153 -6.20 -15.85 -5.85
N THR A 154 -5.16 -15.75 -6.68
CA THR A 154 -4.30 -16.86 -7.08
C THR A 154 -2.86 -16.56 -6.71
N LEU A 155 -2.19 -17.49 -6.03
CA LEU A 155 -0.72 -17.49 -5.96
C LEU A 155 -0.18 -18.11 -7.24
N LEU A 156 0.59 -17.33 -8.00
CA LEU A 156 1.33 -17.78 -9.17
C LEU A 156 2.79 -17.98 -8.81
N LEU A 157 3.33 -19.18 -9.10
CA LEU A 157 4.77 -19.42 -9.18
C LEU A 157 5.14 -19.60 -10.65
N LEU A 158 6.00 -18.74 -11.19
CA LEU A 158 6.37 -18.72 -12.60
C LEU A 158 7.85 -19.08 -12.79
N GLY A 159 8.11 -20.01 -13.70
CA GLY A 159 9.46 -20.50 -13.99
C GLY A 159 10.05 -21.34 -12.86
N TRP A 160 9.23 -22.00 -12.03
CA TRP A 160 9.70 -22.68 -10.82
C TRP A 160 10.60 -23.90 -11.07
N GLU A 161 10.48 -24.57 -12.23
CA GLU A 161 11.32 -25.73 -12.59
C GLU A 161 12.57 -25.36 -13.39
N THR A 162 12.43 -24.41 -14.33
CA THR A 162 13.42 -24.18 -15.39
C THR A 162 13.74 -22.71 -15.63
N GLY A 163 13.07 -21.79 -14.92
CA GLY A 163 13.17 -20.35 -15.11
C GLY A 163 13.65 -19.61 -13.86
N PRO A 164 13.48 -18.27 -13.82
CA PRO A 164 13.92 -17.40 -12.72
C PRO A 164 13.15 -17.59 -11.39
N ALA A 165 12.13 -18.45 -11.35
CA ALA A 165 11.34 -18.79 -10.15
C ALA A 165 10.73 -17.57 -9.42
N GLY A 166 9.97 -16.75 -10.14
CA GLY A 166 9.25 -15.61 -9.56
C GLY A 166 7.90 -16.03 -8.95
N SER A 167 7.41 -15.26 -7.97
CA SER A 167 6.08 -15.44 -7.40
C SER A 167 5.30 -14.13 -7.30
N THR A 168 3.99 -14.21 -7.45
CA THR A 168 3.08 -13.08 -7.24
C THR A 168 1.67 -13.56 -6.90
N PHE A 169 0.85 -12.65 -6.37
CA PHE A 169 -0.59 -12.84 -6.29
C PHE A 169 -1.30 -12.17 -7.47
N LEU A 170 -2.29 -12.86 -8.03
CA LEU A 170 -3.14 -12.37 -9.11
C LEU A 170 -4.60 -12.29 -8.66
N PRO A 171 -5.39 -11.34 -9.22
CA PRO A 171 -6.80 -11.19 -8.90
C PRO A 171 -7.60 -12.41 -9.38
N GLY A 172 -8.47 -12.92 -8.53
CA GLY A 172 -9.41 -13.99 -8.89
C GLY A 172 -8.80 -15.37 -9.13
N CYS A 173 -9.41 -16.13 -10.03
CA CYS A 173 -9.09 -17.53 -10.32
C CYS A 173 -8.30 -17.64 -11.62
N VAL A 174 -6.99 -17.42 -11.57
CA VAL A 174 -6.10 -17.53 -12.73
C VAL A 174 -5.60 -18.97 -12.82
N THR A 175 -5.99 -19.68 -13.88
CA THR A 175 -5.59 -21.09 -14.06
C THR A 175 -5.19 -21.42 -15.49
N GLN A 176 -5.29 -20.46 -16.41
CA GLN A 176 -4.97 -20.65 -17.82
C GLN A 176 -3.80 -19.76 -18.26
N ALA A 177 -3.14 -20.17 -19.34
CA ALA A 177 -1.95 -19.50 -19.85
C ALA A 177 -2.22 -18.06 -20.31
N ASP A 178 -3.36 -17.82 -20.98
CA ASP A 178 -3.76 -16.51 -21.49
C ASP A 178 -3.99 -15.50 -20.36
N GLU A 179 -4.61 -15.93 -19.26
CA GLU A 179 -4.79 -15.11 -18.06
C GLU A 179 -3.44 -14.72 -17.43
N ILE A 180 -2.49 -15.66 -17.34
CA ILE A 180 -1.14 -15.39 -16.82
C ILE A 180 -0.38 -14.42 -17.74
N MET A 181 -0.41 -14.66 -19.05
CA MET A 181 0.26 -13.82 -20.05
C MET A 181 -0.31 -12.40 -20.11
N SER A 182 -1.54 -12.18 -19.65
CA SER A 182 -2.16 -10.85 -19.59
C SER A 182 -1.76 -10.03 -18.35
N SER A 183 -0.96 -10.60 -17.44
CA SER A 183 -0.56 -9.94 -16.20
C SER A 183 0.71 -9.10 -16.37
N ASP A 184 0.75 -7.93 -15.73
CA ASP A 184 1.93 -7.06 -15.67
C ASP A 184 3.16 -7.80 -15.10
N PHE A 185 2.93 -8.77 -14.21
CA PHE A 185 3.99 -9.61 -13.66
C PHE A 185 4.64 -10.49 -14.74
N PHE A 186 3.87 -11.05 -15.66
CA PHE A 186 4.42 -11.83 -16.76
C PHE A 186 5.23 -10.95 -17.71
N ASP A 187 4.72 -9.76 -18.03
CA ASP A 187 5.43 -8.79 -18.87
C ASP A 187 6.76 -8.35 -18.25
N ASP A 188 6.79 -8.05 -16.95
CA ASP A 188 8.04 -7.73 -16.22
C ASP A 188 9.02 -8.92 -16.21
N MET A 189 8.51 -10.14 -15.99
CA MET A 189 9.35 -11.34 -16.00
C MET A 189 9.92 -11.62 -17.39
N LEU A 190 9.13 -11.43 -18.45
CA LEU A 190 9.57 -11.58 -19.83
C LEU A 190 10.62 -10.52 -20.19
N TRP A 191 10.41 -9.26 -19.78
CA TRP A 191 11.37 -8.19 -20.01
C TRP A 191 12.71 -8.46 -19.31
N ARG A 192 12.68 -8.99 -18.08
CA ARG A 192 13.90 -9.30 -17.30
C ARG A 192 14.61 -10.57 -17.76
N TYR A 193 13.87 -11.57 -18.23
CA TYR A 193 14.37 -12.91 -18.52
C TYR A 193 13.85 -13.42 -19.88
N GLY A 194 13.92 -12.60 -20.92
CA GLY A 194 13.35 -12.91 -22.25
C GLY A 194 13.97 -14.11 -22.97
N ASP A 195 15.13 -14.61 -22.53
CA ASP A 195 15.83 -15.73 -23.18
C ASP A 195 15.18 -17.10 -22.92
N TYR A 196 14.19 -17.19 -22.03
CA TYR A 196 13.51 -18.44 -21.71
C TYR A 196 12.36 -18.72 -22.69
N GLU A 197 12.45 -19.85 -23.40
CA GLU A 197 11.40 -20.32 -24.33
C GLU A 197 10.19 -20.93 -23.61
N LYS A 198 10.42 -21.48 -22.41
CA LYS A 198 9.41 -22.20 -21.62
C LYS A 198 9.28 -21.61 -20.22
N TRP A 199 8.04 -21.41 -19.83
CA TRP A 199 7.64 -20.79 -18.58
C TRP A 199 6.63 -21.69 -17.87
N PRO A 200 7.10 -22.71 -17.11
CA PRO A 200 6.21 -23.53 -16.30
C PRO A 200 5.63 -22.68 -15.17
N ALA A 201 4.32 -22.73 -15.01
CA ALA A 201 3.58 -22.00 -14.00
C ALA A 201 2.82 -22.96 -13.08
N LEU A 202 2.79 -22.61 -11.79
CA LEU A 202 1.99 -23.29 -10.78
C LEU A 202 1.01 -22.29 -10.18
N CYS A 203 -0.29 -22.52 -10.40
CA CYS A 203 -1.35 -21.63 -9.95
C CYS A 203 -2.13 -22.27 -8.80
N THR A 204 -2.18 -21.62 -7.64
CA THR A 204 -2.96 -22.10 -6.49
C THR A 204 -3.99 -21.07 -6.09
N VAL A 205 -5.27 -21.45 -6.07
CA VAL A 205 -6.39 -20.53 -5.83
C VAL A 205 -6.74 -20.52 -4.34
N TYR A 206 -6.86 -19.32 -3.79
CA TYR A 206 -7.19 -19.06 -2.40
C TYR A 206 -8.39 -18.11 -2.28
N THR A 207 -8.96 -18.09 -1.07
CA THR A 207 -10.01 -17.16 -0.68
C THR A 207 -9.69 -16.55 0.67
N GLY A 208 -10.03 -15.28 0.87
CA GLY A 208 -10.06 -14.61 2.17
C GLY A 208 -11.46 -14.61 2.78
N GLY A 209 -11.56 -14.15 4.04
CA GLY A 209 -12.84 -13.99 4.73
C GLY A 209 -13.51 -15.30 5.17
N GLY A 210 -12.81 -16.42 5.01
CA GLY A 210 -13.33 -17.75 5.28
C GLY A 210 -14.34 -18.26 4.23
N ARG A 211 -15.19 -19.21 4.61
CA ARG A 211 -16.16 -19.85 3.71
C ARG A 211 -17.47 -19.06 3.60
N GLY A 212 -17.38 -17.80 3.18
CA GLY A 212 -18.53 -16.94 2.89
C GLY A 212 -19.23 -17.31 1.57
N HIS A 213 -20.51 -16.93 1.43
CA HIS A 213 -21.32 -17.23 0.23
C HIS A 213 -21.10 -16.27 -0.95
N TYR A 214 -20.50 -15.10 -0.70
CA TYR A 214 -20.18 -14.11 -1.72
C TYR A 214 -18.68 -13.93 -1.74
N LEU A 215 -18.06 -14.16 -2.90
CA LEU A 215 -16.64 -13.94 -3.13
C LEU A 215 -16.51 -12.99 -4.32
N TYR A 216 -15.64 -12.01 -4.18
CA TYR A 216 -15.24 -11.09 -5.26
C TYR A 216 -13.81 -11.40 -5.65
N ASP A 217 -13.37 -11.03 -6.85
CA ASP A 217 -11.96 -11.09 -7.16
C ASP A 217 -11.23 -9.98 -6.41
N ALA A 218 -10.05 -10.28 -5.86
CA ALA A 218 -9.20 -9.29 -5.22
C ALA A 218 -8.93 -8.13 -6.19
N ASP A 219 -8.94 -6.90 -5.69
CA ASP A 219 -8.57 -5.74 -6.50
C ASP A 219 -7.06 -5.48 -6.46
N GLU A 220 -6.60 -4.47 -7.20
CA GLU A 220 -5.19 -4.07 -7.24
C GLU A 220 -4.66 -3.68 -5.85
N PHE A 221 -5.48 -3.04 -5.02
CA PHE A 221 -5.10 -2.62 -3.68
C PHE A 221 -4.92 -3.84 -2.76
N ASP A 222 -5.83 -4.82 -2.84
CA ASP A 222 -5.71 -6.10 -2.15
C ASP A 222 -4.41 -6.82 -2.57
N VAL A 223 -4.17 -6.94 -3.88
CA VAL A 223 -2.99 -7.60 -4.45
C VAL A 223 -1.70 -6.91 -4.04
N GLY A 224 -1.68 -5.57 -3.99
CA GLY A 224 -0.54 -4.80 -3.50
C GLY A 224 -0.17 -5.19 -2.06
N ILE A 225 -1.14 -5.23 -1.15
CA ILE A 225 -0.92 -5.64 0.25
C ILE A 225 -0.43 -7.10 0.33
N MET A 226 -0.97 -7.99 -0.49
CA MET A 226 -0.56 -9.39 -0.52
C MET A 226 0.88 -9.55 -1.00
N ASN A 227 1.26 -8.88 -2.08
CA ASN A 227 2.60 -8.95 -2.66
C ASN A 227 3.66 -8.36 -1.72
N GLU A 228 3.36 -7.27 -1.01
CA GLU A 228 4.27 -6.73 0.01
C GLU A 228 4.47 -7.69 1.19
N ALA A 229 3.43 -8.45 1.57
CA ALA A 229 3.52 -9.45 2.62
C ALA A 229 4.16 -10.78 2.14
N GLY A 230 4.10 -11.06 0.84
CA GLY A 230 4.54 -12.33 0.25
C GLY A 230 3.84 -13.54 0.87
N ASP A 231 4.57 -14.64 1.00
CA ASP A 231 4.05 -15.93 1.52
C ASP A 231 3.51 -15.84 2.96
N ASP A 232 3.90 -14.83 3.73
CA ASP A 232 3.36 -14.63 5.08
C ASP A 232 1.88 -14.26 5.05
N PHE A 233 1.37 -13.70 3.95
CA PHE A 233 -0.06 -13.45 3.78
C PHE A 233 -0.89 -14.74 3.87
N LEU A 234 -0.40 -15.84 3.28
CA LEU A 234 -1.10 -17.12 3.27
C LEU A 234 -1.21 -17.78 4.65
N LYS A 235 -0.48 -17.27 5.64
CA LYS A 235 -0.53 -17.72 7.04
C LYS A 235 -1.59 -16.99 7.86
N GLU A 236 -2.21 -15.94 7.32
CA GLU A 236 -3.20 -15.16 8.05
C GLU A 236 -4.51 -15.94 8.29
N PRO A 237 -5.13 -15.80 9.48
CA PRO A 237 -6.42 -16.41 9.74
C PRO A 237 -7.50 -15.86 8.80
N GLY A 238 -8.18 -16.77 8.10
CA GLY A 238 -9.23 -16.43 7.13
C GLY A 238 -8.86 -16.80 5.70
N ILE A 239 -7.56 -17.03 5.42
CA ILE A 239 -7.13 -17.57 4.15
C ILE A 239 -7.45 -19.07 4.07
N VAL A 240 -8.13 -19.46 3.00
CA VAL A 240 -8.53 -20.83 2.74
C VAL A 240 -8.11 -21.22 1.33
N TRP A 241 -7.39 -22.34 1.23
CA TRP A 241 -7.10 -22.99 -0.04
C TRP A 241 -8.39 -23.45 -0.70
N LEU A 242 -8.64 -22.97 -1.92
CA LEU A 242 -9.85 -23.27 -2.69
C LEU A 242 -9.61 -24.36 -3.74
N GLY A 243 -8.45 -24.36 -4.41
CA GLY A 243 -8.13 -25.33 -5.46
C GLY A 243 -6.70 -25.23 -6.00
N GLY A 244 -6.33 -26.21 -6.81
CA GLY A 244 -4.98 -26.36 -7.38
C GLY A 244 -4.05 -27.29 -6.58
N PRO A 245 -2.72 -27.19 -6.72
CA PRO A 245 -2.06 -26.38 -7.73
C PRO A 245 -2.43 -26.85 -9.15
N TYR A 246 -2.60 -25.91 -10.06
CA TYR A 246 -2.79 -26.16 -11.50
C TYR A 246 -1.46 -25.90 -12.20
N GLU A 247 -0.96 -26.90 -12.92
CA GLU A 247 0.23 -26.77 -13.74
C GLU A 247 -0.13 -26.24 -15.13
N VAL A 248 0.58 -25.20 -15.56
CA VAL A 248 0.38 -24.56 -16.86
C VAL A 248 1.75 -24.41 -17.52
N GLU A 249 1.90 -24.89 -18.75
CA GLU A 249 3.12 -24.65 -19.53
C GLU A 249 2.87 -23.49 -20.50
N ILE A 250 3.60 -22.40 -20.35
CA ILE A 250 3.57 -21.27 -21.27
C ILE A 250 4.80 -21.36 -22.17
N THR A 251 4.60 -21.28 -23.49
CA THR A 251 5.70 -21.28 -24.46
C THR A 251 5.74 -19.94 -25.18
N CYS A 252 6.85 -19.23 -25.07
CA CYS A 252 7.06 -17.95 -25.75
C CYS A 252 7.70 -18.22 -27.12
N GLY A 253 6.98 -17.90 -28.20
CA GLY A 253 7.54 -17.94 -29.55
C GLY A 253 8.47 -16.75 -29.84
N PRO A 254 9.28 -16.78 -30.91
CA PRO A 254 10.20 -15.69 -31.29
C PRO A 254 9.51 -14.34 -31.57
N GLU A 255 8.18 -14.31 -31.75
CA GLU A 255 7.41 -13.07 -31.92
C GLU A 255 7.10 -12.35 -30.59
N MET A 256 7.21 -13.04 -29.45
CA MET A 256 6.90 -12.48 -28.12
C MET A 256 8.12 -11.88 -27.41
N THR A 257 9.34 -12.22 -27.84
CA THR A 257 10.60 -11.74 -27.24
C THR A 257 11.11 -10.41 -27.83
N MET A 258 10.34 -9.78 -28.74
CA MET A 258 10.69 -8.52 -29.39
C MET A 258 9.59 -7.46 -29.24
N GLN A 259 9.36 -6.98 -28.01
CA GLN A 259 8.76 -5.66 -27.78
C GLN A 259 9.48 -4.93 -26.65
#